data_AF-A0A818YAX9-F1
#
_entry.id   AF-A0A818YAX9-F1
#
_cell.length_a   1.000
_cell.length_b   1.000
_cell.length_c   1.000
_cell.angle_alpha   90.00
_cell.angle_beta   90.00
_cell.angle_gamma   90.00
#
_symmetry.space_group_name_H-M   'P 1'
#
loop_
_entity.id
_entity.type
_entity.pdbx_description
1 polymer ?
#
loop_
_entity_poly.entity_id
_entity_poly.type
_entity_poly.pdbx_seq_one_letter_code
_entity_poly.pdbx_strand_id
1 'polypeptide(L)'
;MHRCANINCLSHQKESIGNDNNKTTFTRKVYQVDATTICQLIKRNENKCLYKSFGQLLYLASLDRLEKKCNHLNDDLLLINAPDLISVAIHWNSFQCTTSDVEDFISIIEPFIYLRELFYDVAISDARIKQLNLIGLICFYGSTIEVFFSYEHKTSQWLFCFDGNITVATDWNAVIRKCIDFHLQPFLLIFANSQQHPVDISQLLKRTVIQAK
;
A
#
# COMPACT_ATOMS: atom_id res chain seq x y z
N MET A 1 -18.74 -5.49 6.58
CA MET A 1 -17.41 -4.99 6.13
C MET A 1 -16.21 -5.73 6.73
N HIS A 2 -16.25 -6.28 7.96
CA HIS A 2 -15.05 -6.82 8.64
C HIS A 2 -14.40 -8.11 8.09
N ARG A 3 -15.00 -8.82 7.11
CA ARG A 3 -14.40 -10.06 6.56
C ARG A 3 -13.54 -9.83 5.31
N CYS A 4 -13.82 -8.78 4.53
CA CYS A 4 -13.20 -8.55 3.22
C CYS A 4 -11.77 -7.98 3.29
N ALA A 5 -11.40 -7.34 4.40
CA ALA A 5 -10.11 -6.66 4.59
C ALA A 5 -9.04 -7.52 5.29
N ASN A 6 -9.37 -8.77 5.64
CA ASN A 6 -8.47 -9.58 6.45
C ASN A 6 -7.42 -10.25 5.55
N ILE A 7 -6.15 -9.98 5.80
CA ILE A 7 -5.04 -10.67 5.16
C ILE A 7 -4.56 -11.76 6.10
N ASN A 8 -4.89 -13.01 5.79
CA ASN A 8 -4.55 -14.16 6.63
C ASN A 8 -3.33 -14.87 6.04
N CYS A 9 -2.27 -15.01 6.83
CA CYS A 9 -1.02 -15.61 6.39
C CYS A 9 -0.58 -16.74 7.31
N LEU A 10 0.26 -17.63 6.78
CA LEU A 10 1.09 -18.54 7.57
C LEU A 10 2.54 -18.07 7.51
N SER A 11 3.20 -17.95 8.66
CA SER A 11 4.66 -17.74 8.72
C SER A 11 5.37 -19.05 9.04
N HIS A 12 6.53 -19.24 8.44
CA HIS A 12 7.41 -20.38 8.70
C HIS A 12 8.68 -19.89 9.38
N GLN A 13 8.76 -20.04 10.69
CA GLN A 13 9.99 -19.74 11.42
C GLN A 13 10.92 -20.95 11.33
N LYS A 14 12.00 -20.82 10.55
CA LYS A 14 13.11 -21.78 10.60
C LYS A 14 14.00 -21.42 11.78
N GLU A 15 13.87 -22.10 12.92
CA GLU A 15 14.85 -21.93 14.01
C GLU A 15 16.25 -22.35 13.53
N SER A 16 17.22 -21.46 13.68
CA SER A 16 18.59 -21.74 13.28
C SER A 16 19.27 -22.71 14.25
N ILE A 17 19.66 -23.87 13.71
CA ILE A 17 20.57 -24.90 14.24
C ILE A 17 19.96 -25.82 15.32
N GLY A 18 19.55 -27.02 14.89
CA GLY A 18 19.60 -28.23 15.70
C GLY A 18 18.26 -28.82 16.18
N ASN A 19 17.12 -28.19 15.92
CA ASN A 19 15.82 -28.75 16.28
C ASN A 19 14.86 -28.65 15.09
N ASP A 20 14.52 -29.80 14.49
CA ASP A 20 13.74 -29.92 13.26
C ASP A 20 12.23 -29.74 13.53
N ASN A 21 11.88 -28.70 14.29
CA ASN A 21 10.50 -28.34 14.62
C ASN A 21 10.09 -27.11 13.82
N ASN A 22 9.79 -27.30 12.53
CA ASN A 22 9.13 -26.28 11.73
C ASN A 22 7.78 -25.93 12.37
N LYS A 23 7.69 -24.77 13.03
CA LYS A 23 6.43 -24.26 13.57
C LYS A 23 5.79 -23.33 12.55
N THR A 24 4.61 -23.71 12.08
CA THR A 24 3.78 -22.86 11.23
C THR A 24 2.80 -22.07 12.11
N THR A 25 2.81 -20.75 12.00
CA THR A 25 1.95 -19.87 12.81
C THR A 25 0.96 -19.11 11.93
N PHE A 26 -0.31 -19.12 12.32
CA PHE A 26 -1.32 -18.25 11.72
C PHE A 26 -1.13 -16.81 12.18
N THR A 27 -1.11 -15.88 11.23
CA THR A 27 -1.02 -14.45 11.51
C THR A 27 -1.95 -13.63 10.62
N ARG A 28 -2.36 -12.46 11.11
CA ARG A 28 -3.05 -11.46 10.30
C ARG A 28 -2.06 -10.35 9.96
N LYS A 29 -1.77 -10.17 8.66
CA LYS A 29 -0.86 -9.13 8.20
C LYS A 29 -1.60 -7.79 8.10
N VAL A 30 -0.97 -6.72 8.59
CA VAL A 30 -1.27 -5.34 8.20
C VAL A 30 -0.15 -4.91 7.27
N TYR A 31 -0.51 -4.43 6.08
CA TYR A 31 0.51 -4.02 5.11
C TYR A 31 0.98 -2.62 5.44
N GLN A 32 2.23 -2.51 5.90
CA GLN A 32 2.86 -1.24 6.21
C GLN A 32 4.27 -1.20 5.63
N VAL A 33 4.66 -0.03 5.15
CA VAL A 33 5.99 0.22 4.61
C VAL A 33 6.52 1.55 5.13
N ASP A 34 7.84 1.68 5.15
CA ASP A 34 8.54 2.92 5.44
C ASP A 34 8.92 3.60 4.11
N ALA A 35 8.61 4.90 3.99
CA ALA A 35 8.84 5.66 2.77
C ALA A 35 10.34 5.75 2.43
N THR A 36 11.21 5.91 3.43
CA THR A 36 12.67 5.94 3.24
C THR A 36 13.17 4.62 2.66
N THR A 37 12.67 3.49 3.15
CA THR A 37 12.99 2.15 2.64
C THR A 37 12.60 2.01 1.17
N ILE A 38 11.40 2.49 0.79
CA ILE A 38 10.92 2.50 -0.60
C ILE A 38 11.85 3.37 -1.46
N CYS A 39 12.13 4.61 -1.07
CA CYS A 39 13.00 5.51 -1.84
C CYS A 39 14.42 4.96 -2.01
N GLN A 40 14.97 4.29 -0.99
CA GLN A 40 16.24 3.59 -1.12
C GLN A 40 16.17 2.41 -2.10
N LEU A 41 15.06 1.66 -2.13
CA LEU A 41 14.87 0.57 -3.09
C LEU A 41 14.73 1.09 -4.52
N ILE A 42 14.05 2.22 -4.73
CA ILE A 42 13.98 2.92 -6.03
C ILE A 42 15.39 3.23 -6.53
N LYS A 43 16.20 3.93 -5.73
CA LYS A 43 17.59 4.29 -6.07
C LYS A 43 18.47 3.05 -6.34
N ARG A 44 18.28 1.96 -5.60
CA ARG A 44 19.02 0.70 -5.82
C ARG A 44 18.55 -0.06 -7.07
N ASN A 45 17.30 0.13 -7.50
CA ASN A 45 16.72 -0.60 -8.62
C ASN A 45 17.36 -0.21 -9.96
N GLU A 46 17.76 1.05 -10.11
CA GLU A 46 18.43 1.60 -11.30
C GLU A 46 19.62 0.75 -11.78
N ASN A 47 20.30 0.08 -10.84
CA ASN A 47 21.50 -0.71 -11.13
C ASN A 47 21.31 -2.23 -10.95
N LYS A 48 20.20 -2.67 -10.35
CA LYS A 48 20.07 -4.06 -9.85
C LYS A 48 18.81 -4.80 -10.29
N CYS A 49 17.82 -4.12 -10.89
CA CYS A 49 16.54 -4.73 -11.28
C CYS A 49 15.91 -5.59 -10.16
N LEU A 50 15.86 -5.05 -8.94
CA LEU A 50 15.37 -5.69 -7.72
C LEU A 50 13.87 -6.02 -7.79
N TYR A 51 13.08 -5.20 -8.47
CA TYR A 51 11.64 -5.38 -8.65
C TYR A 51 11.21 -4.91 -10.04
N LYS A 52 10.04 -5.39 -10.48
CA LYS A 52 9.43 -5.08 -11.78
C LYS A 52 8.05 -4.44 -11.69
N SER A 53 7.45 -4.43 -10.51
CA SER A 53 6.13 -3.85 -10.24
C SER A 53 6.10 -3.17 -8.88
N PHE A 54 5.08 -2.33 -8.67
CA PHE A 54 4.85 -1.68 -7.38
C PHE A 54 4.55 -2.71 -6.28
N GLY A 55 3.82 -3.78 -6.60
CA GLY A 55 3.55 -4.88 -5.66
C GLY A 55 4.83 -5.55 -5.13
N GLN A 56 5.79 -5.84 -6.03
CA GLN A 56 7.08 -6.41 -5.63
C GLN A 56 7.93 -5.45 -4.80
N LEU A 57 7.92 -4.15 -5.15
CA LEU A 57 8.58 -3.11 -4.37
C LEU A 57 8.01 -3.05 -2.93
N LEU A 58 6.69 -3.06 -2.80
CA LEU A 58 6.00 -3.14 -1.52
C LEU A 58 6.42 -4.37 -0.73
N TYR A 59 6.55 -5.53 -1.38
CA TYR A 59 6.98 -6.77 -0.71
C TYR A 59 8.39 -6.62 -0.15
N LEU A 60 9.34 -6.18 -0.99
CA LEU A 60 10.73 -5.96 -0.58
C LEU A 60 10.87 -4.96 0.56
N ALA A 61 10.12 -3.85 0.52
CA ALA A 61 10.12 -2.87 1.60
C ALA A 61 9.56 -3.43 2.91
N SER A 62 8.63 -4.39 2.84
CA SER A 62 8.07 -5.03 4.03
C SER A 62 9.00 -6.03 4.71
N LEU A 63 10.13 -6.38 4.08
CA LEU A 63 11.06 -7.38 4.62
C LEU A 63 12.04 -6.82 5.68
N ASP A 64 12.11 -5.50 5.89
CA ASP A 64 13.02 -4.85 6.87
C ASP A 64 14.51 -5.29 6.73
N ARG A 65 14.97 -5.56 5.50
CA ARG A 65 16.29 -6.17 5.20
C ARG A 65 17.41 -5.17 4.86
N LEU A 66 17.11 -3.87 4.80
CA LEU A 66 18.08 -2.88 4.27
C LEU A 66 19.13 -2.44 5.29
N GLU A 67 18.88 -2.58 6.60
CA GLU A 67 19.78 -2.05 7.64
C GLU A 67 20.28 -3.09 8.67
N LYS A 68 19.65 -4.26 8.82
CA LYS A 68 20.01 -5.21 9.87
C LYS A 68 20.95 -6.33 9.39
N LYS A 69 22.21 -6.29 9.84
CA LYS A 69 23.02 -7.50 10.05
C LYS A 69 22.40 -8.32 11.20
N CYS A 70 21.31 -9.05 11.01
CA CYS A 70 20.77 -9.92 12.08
C CYS A 70 19.89 -11.04 11.52
N ASN A 71 20.36 -12.28 11.64
CA ASN A 71 19.82 -13.46 12.37
C ASN A 71 18.35 -13.50 12.87
N HIS A 72 17.43 -12.62 12.43
CA HIS A 72 16.01 -12.75 12.73
C HIS A 72 15.31 -13.49 11.58
N LEU A 73 14.71 -14.60 11.98
CA LEU A 73 14.19 -15.65 11.13
C LEU A 73 13.13 -15.12 10.18
N ASN A 74 13.23 -15.59 8.94
CA ASN A 74 12.31 -15.34 7.85
C ASN A 74 10.86 -15.49 8.31
N ASP A 75 10.05 -14.46 8.12
CA ASP A 75 8.61 -14.65 7.98
C ASP A 75 8.28 -14.56 6.49
N ASP A 76 8.69 -15.59 5.74
CA ASP A 76 8.18 -15.84 4.40
C ASP A 76 6.66 -16.10 4.55
N LEU A 77 5.88 -15.03 4.44
CA LEU A 77 4.43 -15.09 4.65
C LEU A 77 3.76 -15.73 3.44
N LEU A 78 3.15 -16.88 3.67
CA LEU A 78 2.27 -17.56 2.71
C LEU A 78 0.85 -17.01 2.87
N LEU A 79 0.30 -16.33 1.87
CA LEU A 79 -1.09 -15.88 1.88
C LEU A 79 -2.04 -17.09 1.75
N ILE A 80 -2.97 -17.25 2.68
CA ILE A 80 -3.90 -18.40 2.72
C ILE A 80 -5.36 -18.01 2.51
N ASN A 81 -5.62 -16.81 2.02
CA ASN A 81 -6.95 -16.36 1.60
C ASN A 81 -6.86 -15.48 0.34
N ALA A 82 -7.99 -15.00 -0.16
CA ALA A 82 -8.05 -14.15 -1.36
C ALA A 82 -8.78 -12.83 -1.05
N PRO A 83 -8.17 -11.92 -0.27
CA PRO A 83 -8.81 -10.67 0.12
C PRO A 83 -9.21 -9.82 -1.10
N ASP A 84 -10.39 -9.22 -1.04
CA ASP A 84 -10.89 -8.30 -2.07
C ASP A 84 -10.59 -6.83 -1.74
N LEU A 85 -9.98 -6.56 -0.57
CA LEU A 85 -9.57 -5.24 -0.11
C LEU A 85 -8.24 -5.35 0.65
N ILE A 86 -7.27 -4.52 0.30
CA ILE A 86 -6.01 -4.34 1.01
C ILE A 86 -5.75 -2.86 1.21
N SER A 87 -5.31 -2.49 2.41
CA SER A 87 -4.77 -1.17 2.70
C SER A 87 -3.26 -1.25 2.93
N VAL A 88 -2.51 -0.30 2.38
CA VAL A 88 -1.07 -0.15 2.59
C VAL A 88 -0.82 1.16 3.33
N ALA A 89 -0.38 1.05 4.59
CA ALA A 89 0.00 2.21 5.40
C ALA A 89 1.47 2.59 5.14
N ILE A 90 1.73 3.89 5.03
CA ILE A 90 3.03 4.43 4.67
C ILE A 90 3.51 5.34 5.80
N HIS A 91 4.69 5.04 6.33
CA HIS A 91 5.30 5.81 7.39
C HIS A 91 6.36 6.74 6.79
N TRP A 92 6.18 8.04 7.02
CA TRP A 92 7.15 9.07 6.65
C TRP A 92 7.97 9.45 7.87
N ASN A 93 9.30 9.36 7.78
CA ASN A 93 10.18 10.00 8.76
C ASN A 93 10.37 11.46 8.34
N SER A 94 9.55 12.35 8.91
CA SER A 94 9.47 13.77 8.52
C SER A 94 10.78 14.54 8.67
N PHE A 95 11.74 14.05 9.47
CA PHE A 95 13.05 14.69 9.62
C PHE A 95 14.03 14.37 8.48
N GLN A 96 13.72 13.37 7.66
CA GLN A 96 14.62 12.84 6.62
C GLN A 96 14.04 12.91 5.20
N CYS A 97 12.73 13.13 5.05
CA CYS A 97 12.09 13.15 3.74
C CYS A 97 12.20 14.51 3.05
N THR A 98 12.81 14.50 1.87
CA THR A 98 12.86 15.66 0.97
C THR A 98 11.65 15.69 0.05
N THR A 99 11.41 16.83 -0.59
CA THR A 99 10.39 16.94 -1.65
C THR A 99 10.64 15.95 -2.79
N SER A 100 11.90 15.74 -3.17
CA SER A 100 12.29 14.75 -4.18
C SER A 100 11.92 13.32 -3.76
N ASP A 101 12.05 12.97 -2.48
CA ASP A 101 11.66 11.62 -2.02
C ASP A 101 10.14 11.41 -2.10
N VAL A 102 9.34 12.46 -1.90
CA VAL A 102 7.88 12.41 -2.08
C VAL A 102 7.52 12.22 -3.56
N GLU A 103 8.20 12.94 -4.45
CA GLU A 103 8.03 12.85 -5.90
C GLU A 103 8.41 11.45 -6.42
N ASP A 104 9.55 10.91 -5.99
CA ASP A 104 10.01 9.55 -6.31
C ASP A 104 8.97 8.52 -5.85
N PHE A 105 8.45 8.67 -4.63
CA PHE A 105 7.47 7.75 -4.07
C PHE A 105 6.14 7.80 -4.83
N ILE A 106 5.56 8.98 -5.05
CA ILE A 106 4.26 9.08 -5.72
C ILE A 106 4.34 8.57 -7.17
N SER A 107 5.46 8.80 -7.83
CA SER A 107 5.66 8.42 -9.24
C SER A 107 5.77 6.91 -9.45
N ILE A 108 6.19 6.14 -8.42
CA ILE A 108 6.29 4.67 -8.53
C ILE A 108 4.97 3.94 -8.20
N ILE A 109 3.97 4.63 -7.65
CA ILE A 109 2.69 4.01 -7.30
C ILE A 109 1.94 3.64 -8.58
N GLU A 110 1.67 2.36 -8.74
CA GLU A 110 0.81 1.83 -9.79
C GLU A 110 -0.66 1.82 -9.31
N PRO A 111 -1.63 2.14 -10.20
CA PRO A 111 -3.04 2.14 -9.85
C PRO A 111 -3.65 0.73 -9.71
N PHE A 112 -2.81 -0.30 -9.68
CA PHE A 112 -3.19 -1.68 -9.43
C PHE A 112 -2.02 -2.48 -8.84
N ILE A 113 -2.35 -3.59 -8.18
CA ILE A 113 -1.39 -4.57 -7.67
C ILE A 113 -1.94 -5.98 -7.85
N TYR A 114 -1.07 -6.96 -8.01
CA TYR A 114 -1.44 -8.37 -7.93
C TYR A 114 -1.16 -8.91 -6.53
N LEU A 115 -2.11 -9.63 -5.93
CA LEU A 115 -1.93 -10.18 -4.58
C LEU A 115 -0.66 -11.02 -4.45
N ARG A 116 -0.34 -11.86 -5.45
CA ARG A 116 0.87 -12.69 -5.47
C ARG A 116 2.18 -11.92 -5.33
N GLU A 117 2.20 -10.62 -5.63
CA GLU A 117 3.42 -9.81 -5.61
C GLU A 117 3.73 -9.26 -4.22
N LEU A 118 2.77 -9.33 -3.29
CA LEU A 118 2.85 -8.78 -1.94
C LEU A 118 3.35 -9.79 -0.88
N PHE A 119 3.50 -11.06 -1.27
CA PHE A 119 3.78 -12.17 -0.36
C PHE A 119 4.88 -13.06 -0.94
N TYR A 120 5.46 -13.90 -0.07
CA TYR A 120 6.45 -14.88 -0.50
C TYR A 120 5.83 -15.91 -1.47
N ASP A 121 4.65 -16.43 -1.13
CA ASP A 121 3.83 -17.27 -1.99
C ASP A 121 2.35 -17.14 -1.59
N VAL A 122 1.47 -17.73 -2.40
CA VAL A 122 0.01 -17.69 -2.22
C VAL A 122 -0.57 -19.09 -2.33
N ALA A 123 -1.20 -19.59 -1.27
CA ALA A 123 -1.73 -20.96 -1.26
C ALA A 123 -2.98 -21.12 -2.15
N ILE A 124 -3.81 -20.09 -2.26
CA ILE A 124 -5.09 -20.15 -2.97
C ILE A 124 -4.94 -19.70 -4.43
N SER A 125 -5.38 -20.53 -5.38
CA SER A 125 -5.31 -20.25 -6.81
C SER A 125 -5.98 -18.94 -7.23
N ASP A 126 -7.16 -18.62 -6.66
CA ASP A 126 -7.86 -17.35 -6.92
C ASP A 126 -6.98 -16.14 -6.59
N ALA A 127 -6.29 -16.17 -5.46
CA ALA A 127 -5.39 -15.09 -5.05
C ALA A 127 -4.11 -15.00 -5.91
N ARG A 128 -3.69 -16.07 -6.60
CA ARG A 128 -2.49 -16.03 -7.47
C ARG A 128 -2.67 -15.14 -8.70
N ILE A 129 -3.90 -14.95 -9.16
CA ILE A 129 -4.22 -14.13 -10.35
C ILE A 129 -5.03 -12.88 -10.01
N LYS A 130 -5.45 -12.71 -8.75
CA LYS A 130 -6.29 -11.59 -8.32
C LYS A 130 -5.52 -10.27 -8.39
N GLN A 131 -6.01 -9.38 -9.26
CA GLN A 131 -5.62 -7.97 -9.32
C GLN A 131 -6.57 -7.14 -8.44
N LEU A 132 -6.01 -6.22 -7.66
CA LEU A 132 -6.75 -5.19 -6.95
C LEU A 132 -6.39 -3.83 -7.55
N ASN A 133 -7.37 -2.95 -7.69
CA ASN A 133 -7.19 -1.60 -8.24
C ASN A 133 -7.14 -0.58 -7.10
N LEU A 134 -6.31 0.44 -7.24
CA LEU A 134 -6.27 1.55 -6.30
C LEU A 134 -7.59 2.33 -6.41
N ILE A 135 -8.31 2.42 -5.30
CA ILE A 135 -9.62 3.07 -5.22
C ILE A 135 -9.62 4.28 -4.27
N GLY A 136 -8.56 4.41 -3.47
CA GLY A 136 -8.42 5.51 -2.52
C GLY A 136 -6.96 5.76 -2.18
N LEU A 137 -6.61 7.03 -2.02
CA LEU A 137 -5.33 7.50 -1.55
C LEU A 137 -5.57 8.63 -0.53
N ILE A 138 -5.07 8.46 0.69
CA ILE A 138 -5.02 9.51 1.70
C ILE A 138 -3.62 10.08 1.70
N CYS A 139 -3.48 11.40 1.63
CA CYS A 139 -2.21 12.08 1.79
C CYS A 139 -2.26 13.11 2.91
N PHE A 140 -1.08 13.47 3.43
CA PHE A 140 -0.91 14.63 4.29
C PHE A 140 -0.12 15.75 3.59
N TYR A 141 -0.49 16.98 3.88
CA TYR A 141 0.38 18.15 3.70
C TYR A 141 0.97 18.51 5.07
N GLY A 142 2.26 18.27 5.27
CA GLY A 142 2.89 18.40 6.59
C GLY A 142 2.30 17.41 7.60
N SER A 143 2.07 17.84 8.84
CA SER A 143 1.58 16.99 9.93
C SER A 143 0.10 17.14 10.28
N THR A 144 -0.64 18.03 9.61
CA THR A 144 -1.94 18.49 10.12
C THR A 144 -3.08 18.46 9.11
N ILE A 145 -2.78 18.41 7.81
CA ILE A 145 -3.80 18.57 6.77
C ILE A 145 -3.94 17.28 5.98
N GLU A 146 -5.08 16.60 6.15
CA GLU A 146 -5.44 15.40 5.40
C GLU A 146 -6.18 15.78 4.11
N VAL A 147 -5.78 15.16 2.99
CA VAL A 147 -6.48 15.21 1.71
C VAL A 147 -6.81 13.81 1.25
N PHE A 148 -7.89 13.68 0.49
CA PHE A 148 -8.36 12.38 0.01
C PHE A 148 -8.54 12.37 -1.50
N PHE A 149 -7.98 11.34 -2.14
CA PHE A 149 -8.29 10.97 -3.51
C PHE A 149 -9.14 9.70 -3.51
N SER A 150 -10.20 9.67 -4.31
CA SER A 150 -11.01 8.47 -4.53
C SER A 150 -11.31 8.25 -6.00
N TYR A 151 -11.43 7.00 -6.39
CA TYR A 151 -11.85 6.63 -7.73
C TYR A 151 -13.37 6.46 -7.80
N GLU A 152 -14.03 7.26 -8.64
CA GLU A 152 -15.46 7.14 -8.94
C GLU A 152 -15.65 6.20 -10.13
N HIS A 153 -16.16 5.00 -9.85
CA HIS A 153 -16.35 3.98 -10.87
C HIS A 153 -17.37 4.36 -11.94
N LYS A 154 -18.42 5.12 -11.58
CA LYS A 154 -19.48 5.50 -12.53
C LYS A 154 -18.97 6.43 -13.63
N THR A 155 -18.07 7.34 -13.28
CA THR A 155 -17.49 8.32 -14.21
C THR A 155 -16.08 7.93 -14.68
N SER A 156 -15.48 6.90 -14.06
CA SER A 156 -14.10 6.48 -14.31
C SER A 156 -13.07 7.60 -14.07
N GLN A 157 -13.31 8.43 -13.05
CA GLN A 157 -12.50 9.60 -12.72
C GLN A 157 -11.99 9.55 -11.29
N TRP A 158 -10.89 10.25 -11.02
CA TRP A 158 -10.46 10.50 -9.65
C TRP A 158 -11.09 11.78 -9.11
N LEU A 159 -11.55 11.74 -7.86
CA LEU A 159 -12.01 12.91 -7.14
C LEU A 159 -10.94 13.29 -6.12
N PHE A 160 -10.55 14.57 -6.13
CA PHE A 160 -9.73 15.21 -5.11
C PHE A 160 -10.63 15.94 -4.12
N CYS A 161 -10.66 15.45 -2.89
CA CYS A 161 -11.48 15.93 -1.80
C CYS A 161 -10.59 16.62 -0.75
N PHE A 162 -10.85 17.89 -0.49
CA PHE A 162 -10.14 18.67 0.51
C PHE A 162 -11.06 19.70 1.15
N ASP A 163 -11.12 19.73 2.49
CA ASP A 163 -11.92 20.70 3.27
C ASP A 163 -13.36 20.85 2.77
N GLY A 164 -14.04 19.71 2.54
CA GLY A 164 -15.41 19.66 2.02
C GLY A 164 -15.58 20.03 0.54
N ASN A 165 -14.52 20.48 -0.15
CA ASN A 165 -14.52 20.74 -1.59
C ASN A 165 -14.15 19.48 -2.36
N ILE A 166 -14.79 19.27 -3.52
CA ILE A 166 -14.53 18.15 -4.42
C ILE A 166 -14.17 18.72 -5.79
N THR A 167 -13.04 18.30 -6.33
CA THR A 167 -12.63 18.61 -7.69
C THR A 167 -12.25 17.33 -8.43
N VAL A 168 -12.31 17.33 -9.75
CA VAL A 168 -11.95 16.16 -10.55
C VAL A 168 -10.44 16.17 -10.86
N ALA A 169 -9.78 15.04 -10.64
CA ALA A 169 -8.52 14.67 -11.24
C ALA A 169 -8.84 13.66 -12.36
N THR A 170 -8.61 14.03 -13.61
CA THR A 170 -9.16 13.31 -14.77
C THR A 170 -8.71 11.86 -14.87
N ASP A 171 -7.51 11.56 -14.37
CA ASP A 171 -6.88 10.23 -14.41
C ASP A 171 -5.83 10.11 -13.29
N TRP A 172 -5.16 8.96 -13.22
CA TRP A 172 -4.11 8.72 -12.23
C TRP A 172 -2.92 9.68 -12.37
N ASN A 173 -2.55 10.08 -13.60
CA ASN A 173 -1.48 11.04 -13.82
C ASN A 173 -1.86 12.45 -13.31
N ALA A 174 -3.14 12.81 -13.34
CA ALA A 174 -3.64 14.04 -12.71
C ALA A 174 -3.57 13.96 -11.17
N VAL A 175 -3.78 12.78 -10.57
CA VAL A 175 -3.56 12.57 -9.13
C VAL A 175 -2.09 12.75 -8.78
N ILE A 176 -1.18 12.09 -9.52
CA ILE A 176 0.28 12.23 -9.34
C ILE A 176 0.68 13.70 -9.40
N ARG A 177 0.28 14.43 -10.45
CA ARG A 177 0.57 15.87 -10.60
C ARG A 177 0.09 16.69 -9.40
N LYS A 178 -1.14 16.48 -8.94
CA LYS A 178 -1.64 17.15 -7.74
C LYS A 178 -0.79 16.84 -6.50
N CYS A 179 -0.39 15.59 -6.32
CA CYS A 179 0.49 15.23 -5.21
C CYS A 179 1.85 15.92 -5.27
N ILE A 180 2.43 16.06 -6.47
CA ILE A 180 3.70 16.76 -6.68
C ILE A 180 3.51 18.26 -6.43
N ASP A 181 2.54 18.89 -7.11
CA ASP A 181 2.27 20.34 -7.05
C ASP A 181 1.97 20.83 -5.63
N PHE A 182 1.30 20.01 -4.82
CA PHE A 182 0.94 20.33 -3.44
C PHE A 182 1.83 19.62 -2.41
N HIS A 183 2.92 18.96 -2.81
CA HIS A 183 3.84 18.24 -1.91
C HIS A 183 3.13 17.29 -0.92
N LEU A 184 2.14 16.56 -1.42
CA LEU A 184 1.30 15.68 -0.63
C LEU A 184 2.00 14.35 -0.38
N GLN A 185 2.18 13.98 0.89
CA GLN A 185 2.80 12.74 1.33
C GLN A 185 1.76 11.61 1.41
N PRO A 186 1.84 10.56 0.57
CA PRO A 186 0.92 9.43 0.64
C PRO A 186 0.97 8.70 1.99
N PHE A 187 -0.13 8.60 2.70
CA PHE A 187 -0.22 7.95 4.00
C PHE A 187 -0.90 6.58 3.95
N LEU A 188 -1.98 6.47 3.19
CA LEU A 188 -2.75 5.24 3.08
C LEU A 188 -3.19 5.02 1.63
N LEU A 189 -2.81 3.88 1.07
CA LEU A 189 -3.33 3.39 -0.20
C LEU A 189 -4.40 2.34 0.07
N ILE A 190 -5.49 2.40 -0.67
CA ILE A 190 -6.60 1.45 -0.57
C ILE A 190 -6.80 0.79 -1.93
N PHE A 191 -6.53 -0.52 -1.98
CA PHE A 191 -6.70 -1.34 -3.17
C PHE A 191 -7.88 -2.27 -3.00
N ALA A 192 -8.77 -2.35 -3.99
CA ALA A 192 -9.94 -3.21 -3.95
C ALA A 192 -10.23 -3.90 -5.28
N ASN A 193 -10.97 -5.00 -5.20
CA ASN A 193 -11.56 -5.66 -6.34
C ASN A 193 -12.70 -4.78 -6.90
N SER A 194 -12.42 -4.13 -8.02
CA SER A 194 -13.36 -3.20 -8.68
C SER A 194 -14.74 -3.77 -9.00
N GLN A 195 -14.88 -5.10 -9.10
CA GLN A 195 -16.17 -5.75 -9.35
C GLN A 195 -17.04 -5.87 -8.09
N GLN A 196 -16.45 -5.80 -6.89
CA GLN A 196 -17.15 -6.09 -5.63
C GLN A 196 -17.27 -4.88 -4.70
N HIS A 197 -16.47 -3.85 -4.92
CA HIS A 197 -16.42 -2.67 -4.06
C HIS A 197 -16.53 -1.38 -4.88
N PRO A 198 -17.72 -1.03 -5.41
CA PRO A 198 -17.96 0.32 -5.90
C PRO A 198 -17.85 1.28 -4.72
N VAL A 199 -16.79 2.09 -4.68
CA VAL A 199 -16.61 3.08 -3.62
C VAL A 199 -17.69 4.15 -3.74
N ASP A 200 -18.61 4.19 -2.77
CA ASP A 200 -19.55 5.30 -2.63
C ASP A 200 -18.87 6.44 -1.85
N ILE A 201 -18.34 7.40 -2.60
CA ILE A 201 -17.61 8.57 -2.10
C ILE A 201 -18.46 9.40 -1.12
N SER A 202 -19.80 9.33 -1.25
CA SER A 202 -20.76 9.99 -0.35
C SER A 202 -20.62 9.53 1.11
N GLN A 203 -20.15 8.30 1.36
CA GLN A 203 -19.98 7.78 2.72
C GLN A 203 -18.65 8.17 3.36
N LEU A 204 -17.59 8.31 2.56
CA LEU A 204 -16.28 8.79 3.02
C LEU A 204 -16.37 10.26 3.48
N LEU A 205 -17.02 11.10 2.68
CA LEU A 205 -17.23 12.53 2.98
C LEU A 205 -18.07 12.76 4.24
N LYS A 206 -19.05 11.91 4.53
CA LYS A 206 -19.87 12.02 5.76
C LYS A 206 -19.03 11.84 7.03
N ARG A 207 -17.94 11.08 7.00
CA ARG A 207 -17.11 10.86 8.20
C ARG A 207 -16.14 12.01 8.45
N THR A 208 -15.59 12.62 7.41
CA THR A 208 -14.65 13.75 7.53
C THR A 208 -15.35 15.04 7.98
N VAL A 209 -16.61 15.27 7.56
CA VAL A 209 -17.37 16.47 7.95
C VAL A 209 -17.96 16.38 9.38
N ILE A 210 -18.16 15.18 9.93
CA ILE A 210 -18.77 15.00 11.26
C ILE A 210 -17.75 15.11 12.41
N GLN A 211 -16.45 15.07 12.14
CA GLN A 211 -15.42 15.26 13.18
C GLN A 211 -14.89 16.70 13.28
N ALA A 212 -15.34 17.61 12.42
CA ALA A 212 -14.97 19.03 12.44
C ALA A 212 -16.07 19.95 13.02
N LYS A 213 -17.03 19.40 13.78
CA LYS A 213 -18.05 20.16 14.50
C LYS A 213 -18.05 19.83 15.99
#